data_AF-A0A442I649-F1
#
_entry.id   AF-A0A442I649-F1
#
_cell.length_a   1.000
_cell.length_b   1.000
_cell.length_c   1.000
_cell.angle_alpha   90.00
_cell.angle_beta   90.00
_cell.angle_gamma   90.00
#
_symmetry.space_group_name_H-M   'P 1'
#
loop_
_entity.id
_entity.type
_entity.pdbx_description
1 polymer ?
#
loop_
_entity_poly.entity_id
_entity_poly.type
_entity_poly.pdbx_seq_one_letter_code
_entity_poly.pdbx_strand_id
1 'polypeptide(L)'
;MLSWSFKTLVRLLAWLGLLAVTLVVVAFINGPTWCIGESCSVQGWVSAMSGWAGAIAAASTIGLLWRQAKEAVRSADISQKTLEHAQKTTEAQLRAYVLVDHAKFDPHNVAIMIVFKNTGSTPARDMKMSVQIIVAKSAEMEVEEETSVPTRHGPLGPGESFTFLTPLLGLKDGSVQRVQSGIATFIADGTLSYTDIFGADHSTRFRCFTSTLGGRLVEKMNTAVESYTFD
;
A
#
# COMPACT_ATOMS: atom_id res chain seq x y z
N MET A 1 27.22 -13.13 3.05
CA MET A 1 28.53 -13.08 3.73
C MET A 1 29.48 -14.01 2.99
N LEU A 2 30.61 -13.52 2.45
CA LEU A 2 31.63 -14.42 1.90
C LEU A 2 32.28 -15.19 3.05
N SER A 3 32.40 -16.51 2.90
CA SER A 3 33.00 -17.39 3.90
C SER A 3 34.42 -16.91 4.23
N TRP A 4 34.80 -17.07 5.50
CA TRP A 4 36.14 -16.74 5.98
C TRP A 4 37.22 -17.41 5.11
N SER A 5 36.98 -18.67 4.69
CA SER A 5 37.85 -19.42 3.77
C SER A 5 38.12 -18.71 2.43
N PHE A 6 37.11 -18.08 1.82
CA PHE A 6 37.30 -17.36 0.57
C PHE A 6 38.15 -16.09 0.76
N LYS A 7 37.97 -15.38 1.87
CA LYS A 7 38.79 -14.20 2.20
C LYS A 7 40.27 -14.59 2.37
N THR A 8 40.54 -15.72 3.02
CA THR A 8 41.90 -16.24 3.20
C THR A 8 42.53 -16.66 1.88
N LEU A 9 41.76 -17.33 1.00
CA LEU A 9 42.20 -17.71 -0.35
C LEU A 9 42.58 -16.49 -1.19
N VAL A 10 41.74 -15.45 -1.22
CA VAL A 10 42.03 -14.22 -1.98
C VAL A 10 43.28 -13.53 -1.46
N ARG A 11 43.48 -13.48 -0.13
CA ARG A 11 44.71 -12.93 0.47
C ARG A 11 45.95 -13.75 0.09
N LEU A 12 45.86 -15.08 0.14
CA LEU A 12 46.95 -15.97 -0.28
C LEU A 12 47.30 -15.78 -1.76
N LEU A 13 46.30 -15.70 -2.64
CA LEU A 13 46.50 -15.42 -4.06
C LEU A 13 47.14 -14.04 -4.30
N ALA A 14 46.73 -13.02 -3.54
CA ALA A 14 47.35 -11.70 -3.62
C ALA A 14 48.84 -11.74 -3.19
N TRP A 15 49.16 -12.46 -2.11
CA TRP A 15 50.55 -12.66 -1.67
C TRP A 15 51.37 -13.47 -2.67
N LEU A 16 50.81 -14.54 -3.24
CA LEU A 16 51.47 -15.31 -4.31
C LEU A 16 51.72 -14.46 -5.56
N GLY A 17 50.75 -13.62 -5.94
CA GLY A 17 50.90 -12.67 -7.04
C GLY A 17 52.01 -11.64 -6.77
N LEU A 18 52.04 -11.06 -5.57
CA LEU A 18 53.12 -10.16 -5.15
C LEU A 18 54.48 -10.86 -5.23
N LEU A 19 54.60 -12.05 -4.65
CA LEU A 19 55.83 -12.83 -4.61
C LEU A 19 56.33 -13.18 -6.03
N ALA A 20 55.41 -13.56 -6.93
CA ALA A 20 55.73 -13.79 -8.35
C ALA A 20 56.27 -12.53 -9.04
N VAL A 21 55.65 -11.36 -8.82
CA VAL A 21 56.16 -10.08 -9.35
C VAL A 21 57.54 -9.77 -8.79
N THR A 22 57.76 -9.95 -7.49
CA THR A 22 59.07 -9.71 -6.86
C THR A 22 60.14 -10.64 -7.44
N LEU A 23 59.84 -11.92 -7.65
CA LEU A 23 60.78 -12.87 -8.26
C LEU A 23 61.13 -12.48 -9.70
N VAL A 24 60.16 -12.01 -10.48
CA VAL A 24 60.41 -11.50 -11.84
C VAL A 24 61.34 -10.29 -11.81
N VAL A 25 61.08 -9.31 -10.92
CA VAL A 25 61.95 -8.12 -10.76
C VAL A 25 63.37 -8.52 -10.35
N VAL A 26 63.50 -9.44 -9.39
CA VAL A 26 64.81 -9.95 -8.94
C VAL A 26 65.53 -10.69 -10.08
N ALA A 27 64.82 -11.45 -10.90
CA ALA A 27 65.40 -12.11 -12.08
C ALA A 27 65.90 -11.10 -13.12
N PHE A 28 65.21 -9.96 -13.31
CA PHE A 28 65.69 -8.87 -14.17
C PHE A 28 66.94 -8.18 -13.62
N ILE A 29 67.02 -7.97 -12.30
CA ILE A 29 68.19 -7.32 -11.67
C ILE A 29 69.46 -8.17 -11.79
N ASN A 30 69.33 -9.49 -11.63
CA ASN A 30 70.48 -10.40 -11.62
C ASN A 30 70.90 -10.91 -13.01
N GLY A 31 70.09 -10.64 -14.04
CA GLY A 31 70.30 -11.15 -15.40
C GLY A 31 70.00 -12.66 -15.54
N PRO A 32 69.62 -13.14 -16.73
CA PRO A 32 69.24 -14.53 -16.92
C PRO A 32 70.48 -15.43 -17.03
N THR A 33 71.09 -15.79 -15.89
CA THR A 33 72.19 -16.76 -15.78
C THR A 33 71.82 -18.21 -16.13
N TRP A 34 70.57 -18.48 -16.52
CA TRP A 34 69.94 -19.81 -16.60
C TRP A 34 69.59 -20.21 -18.04
N CYS A 35 70.01 -19.44 -19.05
CA CYS A 35 69.93 -19.80 -20.47
C CYS A 35 71.34 -20.03 -21.04
N ILE A 36 71.83 -21.26 -20.99
CA ILE A 36 73.10 -21.66 -21.61
C ILE A 36 72.75 -22.55 -22.82
N GLY A 37 72.53 -21.92 -23.98
CA GLY A 37 72.24 -22.60 -25.24
C GLY A 37 71.90 -21.61 -26.37
N GLU A 38 72.41 -21.83 -27.58
CA GLU A 38 72.30 -20.93 -28.74
C GLU A 38 70.86 -20.69 -29.26
N SER A 39 69.89 -21.45 -28.77
CA SER A 39 68.48 -21.40 -29.19
C SER A 39 67.51 -20.77 -28.17
N CYS A 40 68.01 -20.26 -27.03
CA CYS A 40 67.18 -19.57 -26.04
C CYS A 40 67.21 -18.05 -26.25
N SER A 41 66.30 -17.52 -27.08
CA SER A 41 66.11 -16.08 -27.18
C SER A 41 65.30 -15.58 -25.98
N VAL A 42 65.73 -14.45 -25.39
CA VAL A 42 64.96 -13.70 -24.36
C VAL A 42 63.51 -13.45 -24.82
N GLN A 43 63.32 -13.35 -26.13
CA GLN A 43 62.02 -13.21 -26.79
C GLN A 43 61.08 -14.41 -26.52
N GLY A 44 61.59 -15.64 -26.48
CA GLY A 44 60.79 -16.83 -26.15
C GLY A 44 60.26 -16.80 -24.72
N TRP A 45 61.10 -16.40 -23.76
CA TRP A 45 60.71 -16.31 -22.34
C TRP A 45 59.70 -15.19 -22.09
N VAL A 46 59.92 -14.01 -22.67
CA VAL A 46 58.96 -12.89 -22.59
C VAL A 46 57.62 -13.29 -23.22
N SER A 47 57.62 -14.04 -24.34
CA SER A 47 56.39 -14.53 -24.95
C SER A 47 55.62 -15.49 -24.04
N ALA A 48 56.33 -16.42 -23.38
CA ALA A 48 55.73 -17.34 -22.42
C ALA A 48 55.13 -16.60 -21.22
N MET A 49 55.85 -15.64 -20.64
CA MET A 49 55.35 -14.84 -19.51
C MET A 49 54.13 -13.98 -19.86
N SER A 50 54.10 -13.41 -21.08
CA SER A 50 52.99 -12.57 -21.52
C SER A 50 51.66 -13.34 -21.62
N GLY A 51 51.71 -14.63 -21.96
CA GLY A 51 50.53 -15.51 -22.01
C GLY A 51 49.86 -15.71 -20.64
N TRP A 52 50.65 -15.89 -19.58
CA TRP A 52 50.13 -16.08 -18.21
C TRP A 52 49.56 -14.78 -17.64
N ALA A 53 50.21 -13.65 -17.91
CA ALA A 53 49.70 -12.33 -17.52
C ALA A 53 48.35 -12.03 -18.19
N GLY A 54 48.21 -12.35 -19.48
CA GLY A 54 46.95 -12.23 -20.21
C GLY A 54 45.83 -13.10 -19.62
N ALA A 55 46.14 -14.35 -19.26
CA ALA A 55 45.18 -15.26 -18.64
C ALA A 55 44.70 -14.76 -17.26
N ILE A 56 45.61 -14.24 -16.42
CA ILE A 56 45.27 -13.66 -15.11
C ILE A 56 44.38 -12.42 -15.29
N ALA A 57 44.73 -11.53 -16.22
CA ALA A 57 43.93 -10.34 -16.52
C ALA A 57 42.53 -10.72 -17.00
N ALA A 58 42.40 -11.70 -17.91
CA ALA A 58 41.11 -12.20 -18.37
C ALA A 58 40.29 -12.82 -17.24
N ALA A 59 40.89 -13.67 -16.40
CA ALA A 59 40.21 -14.27 -15.25
C ALA A 59 39.72 -13.22 -14.24
N SER A 60 40.54 -12.19 -13.98
CA SER A 60 40.15 -11.08 -13.09
C SER A 60 38.98 -10.27 -13.67
N THR A 61 39.00 -10.03 -14.99
CA THR A 61 37.93 -9.33 -15.70
C THR A 61 36.63 -10.13 -15.65
N ILE A 62 36.68 -11.43 -15.91
CA ILE A 62 35.52 -12.34 -15.79
C ILE A 62 34.96 -12.31 -14.36
N GLY A 63 35.83 -12.32 -13.35
CA GLY A 63 35.43 -12.22 -11.95
C GLY A 63 34.72 -10.90 -11.61
N LEU A 64 35.20 -9.78 -12.13
CA LEU A 64 34.56 -8.47 -11.99
C LEU A 64 33.22 -8.41 -12.71
N LEU A 65 33.15 -8.90 -13.95
CA LEU A 65 31.91 -8.97 -14.73
C LEU A 65 30.85 -9.82 -14.02
N TRP A 66 31.25 -10.93 -13.40
CA TRP A 66 30.31 -11.77 -12.66
C TRP A 66 29.75 -11.08 -11.41
N ARG A 67 30.59 -10.30 -10.70
CA ARG A 67 30.13 -9.47 -9.57
C ARG A 67 29.18 -8.37 -10.03
N GLN A 68 29.53 -7.66 -11.10
CA GLN A 68 28.66 -6.62 -11.69
C GLN A 68 27.32 -7.21 -12.14
N ALA A 69 27.34 -8.36 -12.82
CA ALA A 69 26.12 -9.06 -13.24
C ALA A 69 25.25 -9.44 -12.04
N LYS A 70 25.85 -9.94 -10.95
CA LYS A 70 25.11 -10.29 -9.72
C LYS A 70 24.48 -9.08 -9.05
N GLU A 71 25.18 -7.95 -9.00
CA GLU A 71 24.66 -6.70 -8.45
C GLU A 71 23.55 -6.12 -9.34
N ALA A 72 23.70 -6.21 -10.66
CA ALA A 72 22.68 -5.79 -11.61
C ALA A 72 21.36 -6.58 -11.43
N VAL A 73 21.45 -7.92 -11.27
CA VAL A 73 20.27 -8.76 -10.98
C VAL A 73 19.58 -8.35 -9.68
N ARG A 74 20.36 -8.09 -8.62
CA ARG A 74 19.80 -7.64 -7.34
C ARG A 74 19.15 -6.26 -7.45
N SER A 75 19.76 -5.36 -8.21
CA SER A 75 19.22 -4.02 -8.46
C SER A 75 17.89 -4.09 -9.21
N ALA A 76 17.78 -5.01 -10.18
CA ALA A 76 16.54 -5.25 -10.91
C ALA A 76 15.41 -5.75 -9.99
N ASP A 77 15.70 -6.72 -9.11
CA ASP A 77 14.72 -7.24 -8.12
C ASP A 77 14.23 -6.15 -7.16
N ILE A 78 15.14 -5.32 -6.65
CA ILE A 78 14.76 -4.18 -5.78
C ILE A 78 13.89 -3.19 -6.55
N SER A 79 14.27 -2.85 -7.79
CA SER A 79 13.51 -1.92 -8.61
C SER A 79 12.10 -2.44 -8.89
N GLN A 80 11.95 -3.74 -9.14
CA GLN A 80 10.65 -4.38 -9.31
C GLN A 80 9.79 -4.26 -8.05
N LYS A 81 10.35 -4.60 -6.87
CA LYS A 81 9.62 -4.47 -5.59
C LYS A 81 9.23 -3.03 -5.29
N THR A 82 10.11 -2.07 -5.58
CA THR A 82 9.81 -0.64 -5.44
C THR A 82 8.69 -0.22 -6.37
N LEU A 83 8.66 -0.71 -7.61
CA LEU A 83 7.58 -0.44 -8.56
C LEU A 83 6.24 -1.00 -8.04
N GLU A 84 6.22 -2.24 -7.56
CA GLU A 84 5.03 -2.89 -6.99
C GLU A 84 4.51 -2.12 -5.77
N HIS A 85 5.40 -1.66 -4.88
CA HIS A 85 5.03 -0.81 -3.76
C HIS A 85 4.49 0.54 -4.21
N ALA A 86 5.15 1.19 -5.16
CA ALA A 86 4.70 2.48 -5.70
C ALA A 86 3.32 2.36 -6.36
N GLN A 87 3.05 1.26 -7.08
CA GLN A 87 1.73 0.96 -7.65
C GLN A 87 0.67 0.84 -6.55
N LYS A 88 0.91 0.03 -5.51
CA LYS A 88 -0.03 -0.11 -4.38
C LYS A 88 -0.29 1.20 -3.65
N THR A 89 0.75 2.01 -3.43
CA THR A 89 0.60 3.33 -2.79
C THR A 89 -0.18 4.29 -3.67
N THR A 90 0.10 4.31 -4.97
CA THR A 90 -0.62 5.16 -5.93
C THR A 90 -2.08 4.76 -6.02
N GLU A 91 -2.37 3.46 -6.07
CA GLU A 91 -3.73 2.93 -6.06
C GLU A 91 -4.46 3.37 -4.80
N ALA A 92 -3.87 3.18 -3.61
CA ALA A 92 -4.46 3.61 -2.35
C ALA A 92 -4.74 5.13 -2.31
N GLN A 93 -3.85 5.96 -2.83
CA GLN A 93 -4.05 7.42 -2.87
C GLN A 93 -5.13 7.85 -3.87
N LEU A 94 -5.32 7.09 -4.95
CA LEU A 94 -6.28 7.43 -5.98
C LEU A 94 -7.68 6.87 -5.73
N ARG A 95 -7.85 5.92 -4.80
CA ARG A 95 -9.14 5.27 -4.51
C ARG A 95 -10.27 6.25 -4.16
N ALA A 96 -11.49 5.78 -4.40
CA ALA A 96 -12.71 6.43 -3.92
C ALA A 96 -12.88 6.18 -2.40
N TYR A 97 -13.37 7.18 -1.68
CA TYR A 97 -13.65 7.09 -0.24
C TYR A 97 -14.99 7.74 0.05
N VAL A 98 -16.07 6.97 0.02
CA VAL A 98 -17.43 7.51 0.23
C VAL A 98 -17.81 7.44 1.71
N LEU A 99 -17.92 8.60 2.35
CA LEU A 99 -18.17 8.75 3.77
C LEU A 99 -19.49 9.47 4.02
N VAL A 100 -20.06 9.32 5.21
CA VAL A 100 -21.15 10.19 5.65
C VAL A 100 -20.57 11.57 5.96
N ASP A 101 -20.99 12.59 5.21
CA ASP A 101 -20.60 13.98 5.45
C ASP A 101 -21.39 14.55 6.62
N HIS A 102 -22.72 14.44 6.55
CA HIS A 102 -23.61 14.79 7.64
C HIS A 102 -24.96 14.09 7.50
N ALA A 103 -25.70 14.01 8.59
CA ALA A 103 -27.09 13.54 8.59
C ALA A 103 -27.98 14.54 9.31
N LYS A 104 -29.21 14.67 8.83
CA LYS A 104 -30.24 15.55 9.39
C LYS A 104 -31.59 14.87 9.52
N PHE A 105 -32.32 15.24 10.56
CA PHE A 105 -33.73 14.89 10.67
C PHE A 105 -34.60 16.03 10.14
N ASP A 106 -35.50 15.71 9.21
CA ASP A 106 -36.50 16.64 8.71
C ASP A 106 -37.85 16.39 9.40
N PRO A 107 -38.27 17.27 10.34
CA PRO A 107 -39.52 17.10 11.07
C PRO A 107 -40.77 17.30 10.21
N HIS A 108 -40.68 18.02 9.09
CA HIS A 108 -41.85 18.31 8.24
C HIS A 108 -42.21 17.10 7.38
N ASN A 109 -41.19 16.44 6.83
CA ASN A 109 -41.35 15.25 5.99
C ASN A 109 -41.22 13.94 6.80
N VAL A 110 -40.97 14.04 8.10
CA VAL A 110 -40.74 12.90 9.02
C VAL A 110 -39.74 11.91 8.39
N ALA A 111 -38.59 12.45 7.98
CA ALA A 111 -37.58 11.72 7.23
C ALA A 111 -36.19 11.97 7.81
N ILE A 112 -35.31 10.98 7.65
CA ILE A 112 -33.88 11.15 7.94
C ILE A 112 -33.17 11.36 6.60
N MET A 113 -32.47 12.48 6.50
CA MET A 113 -31.61 12.86 5.39
C MET A 113 -30.18 12.48 5.74
N ILE A 114 -29.53 11.65 4.92
CA ILE A 114 -28.12 11.29 5.08
C ILE A 114 -27.38 11.74 3.83
N VAL A 115 -26.40 12.62 4.02
CA VAL A 115 -25.56 13.13 2.93
C VAL A 115 -24.24 12.38 2.96
N PHE A 116 -23.95 11.71 1.85
CA PHE A 116 -22.68 11.05 1.63
C PHE A 116 -21.81 11.89 0.70
N LYS A 117 -20.49 11.80 0.87
CA LYS A 117 -19.52 12.51 0.04
C LYS A 117 -18.37 11.59 -0.33
N ASN A 118 -17.99 11.59 -1.61
CA ASN A 118 -16.75 10.96 -2.04
C ASN A 118 -15.58 11.91 -1.74
N THR A 119 -14.75 11.53 -0.79
CA THR A 119 -13.52 12.25 -0.41
C THR A 119 -12.29 11.75 -1.16
N GLY A 120 -12.43 10.69 -1.95
CA GLY A 120 -11.37 10.11 -2.76
C GLY A 120 -11.16 10.82 -4.10
N SER A 121 -10.12 10.40 -4.82
CA SER A 121 -9.69 11.03 -6.08
C SER A 121 -10.35 10.44 -7.32
N THR A 122 -11.03 9.29 -7.19
CA THR A 122 -11.70 8.60 -8.30
C THR A 122 -13.20 8.40 -8.03
N PRO A 123 -14.02 8.21 -9.08
CA PRO A 123 -15.44 7.91 -8.91
C PRO A 123 -15.71 6.60 -8.16
N ALA A 124 -16.75 6.59 -7.33
CA ALA A 124 -17.37 5.37 -6.77
C ALA A 124 -18.50 4.89 -7.70
N ARG A 125 -18.54 3.60 -8.02
CA ARG A 125 -19.52 2.98 -8.94
C ARG A 125 -20.40 1.98 -8.21
N ASP A 126 -21.51 1.60 -8.84
CA ASP A 126 -22.43 0.55 -8.38
C ASP A 126 -22.86 0.69 -6.91
N MET A 127 -23.08 1.93 -6.46
CA MET A 127 -23.36 2.23 -5.07
C MET A 127 -24.68 1.58 -4.63
N LYS A 128 -24.61 0.81 -3.54
CA LYS A 128 -25.73 0.15 -2.88
C LYS A 128 -25.72 0.57 -1.42
N MET A 129 -26.89 0.81 -0.88
CA MET A 129 -27.02 1.20 0.51
C MET A 129 -28.16 0.44 1.16
N SER A 130 -27.96 0.10 2.42
CA SER A 130 -28.98 -0.41 3.32
C SER A 130 -28.98 0.47 4.56
N VAL A 131 -30.12 1.06 4.89
CA VAL A 131 -30.30 1.86 6.12
C VAL A 131 -31.42 1.24 6.94
N GLN A 132 -31.10 0.99 8.20
CA GLN A 132 -31.99 0.56 9.25
C GLN A 132 -32.27 1.75 10.17
N ILE A 133 -33.55 2.10 10.36
CA ILE A 133 -33.94 3.06 11.39
C ILE A 133 -34.38 2.33 12.65
N ILE A 134 -33.82 2.74 13.78
CA ILE A 134 -34.06 2.22 15.11
C ILE A 134 -34.54 3.36 16.00
N VAL A 135 -35.61 3.12 16.76
CA VAL A 135 -36.03 4.00 17.85
C VAL A 135 -35.59 3.38 19.17
N ALA A 136 -34.71 4.05 19.90
CA ALA A 136 -34.18 3.59 21.18
C ALA A 136 -34.58 4.53 22.31
N LYS A 137 -34.91 3.99 23.49
CA LYS A 137 -35.08 4.78 24.71
C LYS A 137 -33.70 5.24 25.21
N SER A 138 -33.61 6.47 25.72
CA SER A 138 -32.32 7.07 26.10
C SER A 138 -31.52 6.30 27.16
N ALA A 139 -32.16 5.41 27.94
CA ALA A 139 -31.52 4.70 29.06
C ALA A 139 -31.20 3.23 28.76
N GLU A 140 -31.93 2.61 27.84
CA GLU A 140 -31.86 1.19 27.52
C GLU A 140 -31.99 1.09 26.00
N MET A 141 -30.97 0.60 25.29
CA MET A 141 -31.00 0.37 23.83
C MET A 141 -31.99 -0.76 23.46
N GLU A 142 -33.23 -0.64 23.91
CA GLU A 142 -34.34 -1.48 23.52
C GLU A 142 -34.81 -1.00 22.14
N VAL A 143 -34.65 -1.86 21.13
CA VAL A 143 -35.06 -1.59 19.75
C VAL A 143 -36.57 -1.77 19.67
N GLU A 144 -37.31 -0.68 19.44
CA GLU A 144 -38.77 -0.75 19.34
C GLU A 144 -39.25 -1.13 17.93
N GLU A 145 -38.63 -0.57 16.88
CA GLU A 145 -39.08 -0.69 15.49
C GLU A 145 -37.86 -0.72 14.54
N GLU A 146 -37.97 -1.48 13.44
CA GLU A 146 -36.92 -1.68 12.43
C GLU A 146 -37.49 -1.55 11.02
N THR A 147 -36.81 -0.81 10.13
CA THR A 147 -37.15 -0.76 8.70
C THR A 147 -35.88 -0.66 7.88
N SER A 148 -35.71 -1.56 6.89
CA SER A 148 -34.57 -1.59 5.98
C SER A 148 -35.00 -1.25 4.54
N VAL A 149 -34.30 -0.30 3.92
CA VAL A 149 -34.57 0.12 2.54
C VAL A 149 -33.30 -0.02 1.69
N PRO A 150 -33.21 -1.03 0.81
CA PRO A 150 -32.11 -1.13 -0.14
C PRO A 150 -32.29 -0.09 -1.25
N THR A 151 -31.29 0.74 -1.48
CA THR A 151 -31.31 1.75 -2.56
C THR A 151 -30.05 1.66 -3.41
N ARG A 152 -30.21 1.85 -4.73
CA ARG A 152 -29.09 1.98 -5.68
C ARG A 152 -28.96 3.42 -6.11
N HIS A 153 -27.72 3.88 -6.27
CA HIS A 153 -27.41 5.20 -6.78
C HIS A 153 -26.42 5.09 -7.95
N GLY A 154 -26.47 6.07 -8.85
CA GLY A 154 -25.49 6.20 -9.93
C GLY A 154 -24.08 6.47 -9.40
N PRO A 155 -23.07 6.55 -10.29
CA PRO A 155 -21.70 6.82 -9.89
C PRO A 155 -21.58 8.17 -9.18
N LEU A 156 -20.64 8.25 -8.23
CA LEU A 156 -20.36 9.46 -7.46
C LEU A 156 -18.92 9.92 -7.73
N GLY A 157 -18.77 11.05 -8.41
CA GLY A 157 -17.49 11.62 -8.79
C GLY A 157 -16.65 12.10 -7.60
N PRO A 158 -15.37 12.43 -7.82
CA PRO A 158 -14.49 12.97 -6.77
C PRO A 158 -15.04 14.28 -6.19
N GLY A 159 -15.18 14.36 -4.87
CA GLY A 159 -15.70 15.54 -4.18
C GLY A 159 -17.23 15.72 -4.25
N GLU A 160 -17.93 14.92 -5.06
CA GLU A 160 -19.38 14.98 -5.18
C GLU A 160 -20.07 14.42 -3.92
N SER A 161 -21.30 14.90 -3.70
CA SER A 161 -22.15 14.44 -2.63
C SER A 161 -23.49 13.97 -3.18
N PHE A 162 -24.06 12.94 -2.56
CA PHE A 162 -25.44 12.53 -2.81
C PHE A 162 -26.24 12.56 -1.51
N THR A 163 -27.52 12.90 -1.63
CA THR A 163 -28.45 12.96 -0.51
C THR A 163 -29.38 11.77 -0.57
N PHE A 164 -29.43 11.01 0.52
CA PHE A 164 -30.39 9.95 0.72
C PHE A 164 -31.47 10.39 1.68
N LEU A 165 -32.72 10.15 1.31
CA LEU A 165 -33.89 10.45 2.13
C LEU A 165 -34.59 9.13 2.44
N THR A 166 -34.63 8.78 3.73
CA THR A 166 -35.41 7.63 4.21
C THR A 166 -36.61 8.13 5.00
N PRO A 167 -37.84 7.96 4.47
CA PRO A 167 -39.04 8.35 5.20
C PRO A 167 -39.26 7.36 6.36
N LEU A 168 -39.72 7.86 7.49
CA LEU A 168 -40.00 7.04 8.67
C LEU A 168 -41.40 6.39 8.59
N LEU A 169 -41.66 5.68 7.48
CA LEU A 169 -42.94 5.01 7.24
C LEU A 169 -43.11 3.87 8.25
N GLY A 170 -44.27 3.83 8.91
CA GLY A 170 -44.62 2.75 9.84
C GLY A 170 -44.22 2.99 11.30
N LEU A 171 -43.54 4.10 11.61
CA LEU A 171 -43.39 4.51 13.01
C LEU A 171 -44.74 4.94 13.57
N LYS A 172 -45.07 4.49 14.80
CA LYS A 172 -46.26 4.98 15.50
C LYS A 172 -46.17 6.50 15.70
N ASP A 173 -47.28 7.22 15.56
CA ASP A 173 -47.35 8.70 15.69
C ASP A 173 -46.69 9.21 17.00
N GLY A 174 -46.71 8.41 18.07
CA GLY A 174 -46.07 8.72 19.34
C GLY A 174 -44.54 8.70 19.34
N SER A 175 -43.89 8.00 18.40
CA SER A 175 -42.43 7.86 18.35
C SER A 175 -41.74 9.19 18.06
N VAL A 176 -42.27 9.98 17.12
CA VAL A 176 -41.75 11.32 16.80
C VAL A 176 -41.84 12.25 18.01
N GLN A 177 -42.98 12.24 18.71
CA GLN A 177 -43.19 13.06 19.91
C GLN A 177 -42.25 12.65 21.06
N ARG A 178 -41.97 11.35 21.21
CA ARG A 178 -41.00 10.82 22.19
C ARG A 178 -39.57 11.24 21.88
N VAL A 179 -39.18 11.29 20.60
CA VAL A 179 -37.85 11.80 20.23
C VAL A 179 -37.77 13.33 20.41
N GLN A 180 -38.81 14.07 20.03
CA GLN A 180 -38.87 15.53 20.24
C GLN A 180 -38.79 15.92 21.73
N SER A 181 -39.42 15.14 22.60
CA SER A 181 -39.36 15.34 24.06
C SER A 181 -38.06 14.84 24.71
N GLY A 182 -37.14 14.25 23.95
CA GLY A 182 -35.86 13.73 24.44
C GLY A 182 -35.96 12.41 25.22
N ILE A 183 -37.12 11.74 25.17
CA ILE A 183 -37.35 10.43 25.84
C ILE A 183 -36.73 9.29 25.01
N ALA A 184 -36.75 9.44 23.68
CA ALA A 184 -36.20 8.48 22.73
C ALA A 184 -35.20 9.16 21.78
N THR A 185 -34.44 8.35 21.04
CA THR A 185 -33.48 8.79 20.02
C THR A 185 -33.69 7.97 18.76
N PHE A 186 -33.76 8.65 17.61
CA PHE A 186 -33.61 7.98 16.31
C PHE A 186 -32.15 7.64 16.05
N ILE A 187 -31.91 6.38 15.70
CA ILE A 187 -30.63 5.85 15.27
C ILE A 187 -30.81 5.35 13.84
N ALA A 188 -30.05 5.90 12.89
CA ALA A 188 -29.93 5.36 11.54
C ALA A 188 -28.63 4.56 11.46
N ASP A 189 -28.72 3.23 11.50
CA ASP A 189 -27.60 2.31 11.31
C ASP A 189 -27.63 1.80 9.87
N GLY A 190 -26.50 1.78 9.18
CA GLY A 190 -26.50 1.38 7.79
C GLY A 190 -25.13 1.03 7.25
N THR A 191 -25.17 0.47 6.05
CA THR A 191 -24.00 0.08 5.29
C THR A 191 -24.13 0.63 3.88
N LEU A 192 -23.10 1.32 3.42
CA LEU A 192 -22.93 1.75 2.04
C LEU A 192 -21.83 0.89 1.40
N SER A 193 -22.14 0.20 0.30
CA SER A 193 -21.16 -0.51 -0.51
C SER A 193 -21.04 0.09 -1.91
N TYR A 194 -19.84 0.03 -2.49
CA TYR A 194 -19.53 0.57 -3.82
C TYR A 194 -18.30 -0.13 -4.41
N THR A 195 -18.16 -0.05 -5.73
CA THR A 195 -16.99 -0.57 -6.46
C THR A 195 -16.15 0.62 -6.97
N ASP A 196 -14.84 0.61 -6.75
CA ASP A 196 -13.97 1.68 -7.22
C ASP A 196 -13.60 1.57 -8.71
N ILE A 197 -12.71 2.44 -9.20
CA ILE A 197 -12.24 2.36 -10.59
C ILE A 197 -11.32 1.16 -10.87
N PHE A 198 -10.69 0.61 -9.84
CA PHE A 198 -9.78 -0.53 -9.89
C PHE A 198 -10.52 -1.87 -9.80
N GLY A 199 -11.83 -1.84 -9.54
CA GLY A 199 -12.68 -3.03 -9.47
C GLY A 199 -12.74 -3.67 -8.09
N ALA A 200 -12.19 -3.01 -7.07
CA ALA A 200 -12.31 -3.47 -5.68
C ALA A 200 -13.64 -3.01 -5.09
N ASP A 201 -14.29 -3.91 -4.36
CA ASP A 201 -15.51 -3.64 -3.62
C ASP A 201 -15.18 -3.11 -2.23
N HIS A 202 -15.85 -2.03 -1.82
CA HIS A 202 -15.67 -1.37 -0.55
C HIS A 202 -16.99 -1.28 0.19
N SER A 203 -16.92 -1.26 1.52
CA SER A 203 -18.08 -1.11 2.40
C SER A 203 -17.77 -0.13 3.53
N THR A 204 -18.69 0.78 3.79
CA THR A 204 -18.63 1.76 4.88
C THR A 204 -19.85 1.58 5.76
N ARG A 205 -19.62 1.14 7.01
CA ARG A 205 -20.66 1.07 8.02
C ARG A 205 -20.76 2.39 8.77
N PHE A 206 -21.96 2.89 8.94
CA PHE A 206 -22.21 4.14 9.64
C PHE A 206 -23.36 4.01 10.62
N ARG A 207 -23.27 4.76 11.70
CA ARG A 207 -24.37 4.95 12.65
C ARG A 207 -24.56 6.44 12.89
N CYS A 208 -25.74 6.95 12.59
CA CYS A 208 -26.14 8.31 12.86
C CYS A 208 -27.14 8.32 14.01
N PHE A 209 -27.01 9.21 14.98
CA PHE A 209 -28.01 9.36 16.04
C PHE A 209 -28.47 10.81 16.16
N THR A 210 -29.77 10.99 16.34
CA THR A 210 -30.35 12.30 16.68
C THR A 210 -29.86 12.74 18.06
N SER A 211 -29.73 14.04 18.25
CA SER A 211 -29.48 14.61 19.57
C SER A 211 -30.54 15.65 19.87
N THR A 212 -30.82 15.88 21.14
CA THR A 212 -31.72 16.95 21.58
C THR A 212 -30.92 17.96 22.40
N LEU A 213 -31.18 19.24 22.18
CA LEU A 213 -30.60 20.34 22.95
C LEU A 213 -31.73 21.23 23.46
N GLY A 214 -31.91 21.28 24.77
CA GLY A 214 -33.00 22.06 25.39
C GLY A 214 -34.40 21.59 25.01
N GLY A 215 -34.61 20.28 24.82
CA GLY A 215 -35.91 19.71 24.43
C GLY A 215 -36.31 19.99 22.98
N ARG A 216 -35.36 20.43 22.14
CA ARG A 216 -35.52 20.53 20.69
C ARG A 216 -34.57 19.57 19.99
N LEU A 217 -35.08 18.92 18.96
CA LEU A 217 -34.29 18.01 18.14
C LEU A 217 -33.28 18.83 17.33
N VAL A 218 -32.00 18.53 17.51
CA VAL A 218 -30.91 19.19 16.78
C VAL A 218 -30.90 18.61 15.37
N GLU A 219 -30.99 19.49 14.37
CA GLU A 219 -31.00 19.05 12.97
C GLU A 219 -29.75 18.24 12.61
N LYS A 220 -28.60 18.47 13.26
CA LYS A 220 -27.37 17.71 13.01
C LYS A 220 -27.36 16.41 13.83
N MET A 221 -27.29 15.28 13.14
CA MET A 221 -27.01 13.98 13.74
C MET A 221 -25.52 13.77 13.91
N ASN A 222 -25.12 13.10 15.00
CA ASN A 222 -23.75 12.68 15.21
C ASN A 222 -23.48 11.42 14.40
N THR A 223 -22.33 11.35 13.73
CA THR A 223 -21.91 10.23 12.91
C THR A 223 -20.80 9.46 13.62
N ALA A 224 -21.03 8.18 13.87
CA ALA A 224 -19.98 7.23 14.23
C ALA A 224 -19.71 6.34 13.01
N VAL A 225 -18.50 6.43 12.47
CA VAL A 225 -18.04 5.45 11.47
C VAL A 225 -17.41 4.30 12.23
N GLU A 226 -18.04 3.13 12.17
CA GLU A 226 -17.70 2.01 13.06
C GLU A 226 -16.52 1.20 12.52
N SER A 227 -16.39 1.06 11.19
CA SER A 227 -15.24 0.40 10.56
C SER A 227 -15.19 0.63 9.05
N TYR A 228 -13.97 0.63 8.50
CA TYR A 228 -13.70 0.43 7.08
C TYR A 228 -13.08 -0.95 6.90
N THR A 229 -13.75 -1.81 6.17
CA THR A 229 -13.17 -3.09 5.73
C THR A 229 -12.68 -2.91 4.30
N PHE A 230 -11.37 -3.03 4.12
CA PHE A 230 -10.73 -3.14 2.82
C PHE A 230 -10.49 -4.63 2.61
N ASP A 231 -11.29 -5.24 1.73
CA ASP A 231 -11.05 -6.62 1.29
C ASP A 231 -10.00 -6.66 0.17
#